data_AF-A0AA35M643-F1
#
_entry.id   AF-A0AA35M643-F1
#
_cell.length_a   1.000
_cell.length_b   1.000
_cell.length_c   1.000
_cell.angle_alpha   90.00
_cell.angle_beta   90.00
_cell.angle_gamma   90.00
#
_symmetry.space_group_name_H-M   'P 1'
#
loop_
_entity.id
_entity.type
_entity.pdbx_description
1 polymer ?
#
loop_
_entity_poly.entity_id
_entity_poly.type
_entity_poly.pdbx_seq_one_letter_code
_entity_poly.pdbx_strand_id
1 'polypeptide(L)'
;MTYNPRMSIIPTNQQQSRSRKKDDDTHFRLPDHEIVGCITELGIPFSIADLQKPSAAHVQQIFEWFAELLLNATRETVEPPMRAAAEDICGEFADVISPDTRNLMGFYVALRRVMLECGINDFTFNDLYKPTYQRVAKIFSFLINFVRFRESQTDVIDEYYNKAESVKNRIETLYTENQENEVRLEDLRHNRKVMEAQVREKTARNEELKKQLLELQRYLGKVTERLNDAKDKKGALTASLERGTQEKLTLKQEANKLRPYMLQSPSGLQDSLADLREMLNNDKSHLDSLDRRARALQTSTDSFTVVAGDVSACIKILEEIASELAKEEDEMARNAKQRDALTERGNNAREVERAEGLLKRQLGKWNERTERLREQSNQKAQEAKEKMDELRAQYKKLTEEHAEKGKEIDIRRVRIEQTEKKMLDLKENIENEVHAAQDEYQKLEAHVKLYITEMEQNIS
;
A
#
# COMPACT_ATOMS: atom_id res chain seq x y z
N MET A 1 -5.86 -95.72 49.82
CA MET A 1 -6.37 -94.82 50.89
C MET A 1 -5.26 -93.79 51.08
N THR A 2 -5.37 -92.49 50.80
CA THR A 2 -6.54 -91.61 50.82
C THR A 2 -6.17 -90.36 50.01
N TYR A 3 -7.14 -89.82 49.28
CA TYR A 3 -7.08 -88.63 48.44
C TYR A 3 -7.05 -87.35 49.29
N ASN A 4 -6.25 -86.33 48.94
CA ASN A 4 -6.71 -84.93 48.99
C ASN A 4 -5.83 -83.99 48.12
N PRO A 5 -6.45 -83.01 47.42
CA PRO A 5 -5.87 -82.31 46.27
C PRO A 5 -5.17 -81.00 46.63
N ARG A 6 -4.13 -80.66 45.85
CA ARG A 6 -3.47 -79.35 45.87
C ARG A 6 -4.30 -78.33 45.08
N MET A 7 -4.81 -77.32 45.78
CA MET A 7 -5.26 -76.04 45.23
C MET A 7 -4.03 -75.11 45.10
N SER A 8 -3.78 -74.61 43.89
CA SER A 8 -2.77 -73.58 43.61
C SER A 8 -3.36 -72.19 43.89
N ILE A 9 -2.84 -71.52 44.92
CA ILE A 9 -3.15 -70.12 45.21
C ILE A 9 -2.09 -69.25 44.54
N ILE A 10 -2.55 -68.41 43.61
CA ILE A 10 -1.81 -67.37 42.91
C ILE A 10 -1.31 -66.33 43.93
N PRO A 11 -0.06 -65.83 43.85
CA PRO A 11 0.45 -64.84 44.77
C PRO A 11 -0.25 -63.48 44.57
N THR A 12 -0.64 -62.87 45.67
CA THR A 12 -1.13 -61.50 45.81
C THR A 12 -0.10 -60.51 45.28
N ASN A 13 -0.32 -60.01 44.06
CA ASN A 13 0.49 -58.95 43.50
C ASN A 13 0.05 -57.62 44.12
N GLN A 14 0.92 -57.03 44.94
CA GLN A 14 0.80 -55.66 45.42
C GLN A 14 0.64 -54.73 44.22
N GLN A 15 -0.53 -54.11 44.08
CA GLN A 15 -0.72 -52.95 43.22
C GLN A 15 0.08 -51.78 43.80
N GLN A 16 1.34 -51.64 43.38
CA GLN A 16 2.03 -50.36 43.42
C GLN A 16 1.23 -49.40 42.53
N SER A 17 0.53 -48.48 43.19
CA SER A 17 0.00 -47.28 42.56
C SER A 17 1.18 -46.53 41.94
N ARG A 18 1.28 -46.58 40.61
CA ARG A 18 2.06 -45.61 39.84
C ARG A 18 1.43 -44.24 40.08
N SER A 19 1.94 -43.52 41.07
CA SER A 19 1.79 -42.08 41.17
C SER A 19 2.38 -41.46 39.91
N ARG A 20 1.55 -41.24 38.89
CA ARG A 20 1.84 -40.30 37.81
C ARG A 20 2.23 -38.99 38.48
N LYS A 21 3.39 -38.45 38.12
CA LYS A 21 3.86 -37.10 38.47
C LYS A 21 2.69 -36.12 38.37
N LYS A 22 2.11 -35.76 39.51
CA LYS A 22 1.44 -34.48 39.72
C LYS A 22 2.56 -33.48 40.00
N ASP A 23 2.37 -32.23 39.57
CA ASP A 23 3.26 -31.09 39.80
C ASP A 23 4.21 -30.72 38.63
N ASP A 24 3.66 -30.56 37.43
CA ASP A 24 4.26 -29.70 36.38
C ASP A 24 3.28 -28.63 35.84
N ASP A 25 1.97 -28.78 36.03
CA ASP A 25 0.95 -27.82 35.57
C ASP A 25 0.88 -26.54 36.41
N THR A 26 1.59 -26.48 37.54
CA THR A 26 1.53 -25.37 38.49
C THR A 26 2.11 -24.08 37.92
N HIS A 27 3.05 -24.18 36.95
CA HIS A 27 3.71 -23.01 36.38
C HIS A 27 2.81 -22.19 35.45
N PHE A 28 1.82 -22.83 34.82
CA PHE A 28 0.90 -22.19 33.87
C PHE A 28 -0.45 -21.82 34.48
N ARG A 29 -0.68 -22.14 35.77
CA ARG A 29 -1.93 -21.80 36.45
C ARG A 29 -1.89 -20.35 36.92
N LEU A 30 -2.82 -19.55 36.41
CA LEU A 30 -2.99 -18.15 36.79
C LEU A 30 -3.77 -18.06 38.11
N PRO A 31 -3.56 -17.01 38.91
CA PRO A 31 -4.36 -16.78 40.11
C PRO A 31 -5.79 -16.36 39.73
N ASP A 32 -6.76 -16.72 40.57
CA ASP A 32 -8.19 -16.53 40.29
C ASP A 32 -8.56 -15.09 39.90
N HIS A 33 -7.92 -14.09 40.50
CA HIS A 33 -8.17 -12.68 40.20
C HIS A 33 -7.66 -12.27 38.81
N GLU A 34 -6.57 -12.86 38.31
CA GLU A 34 -6.08 -12.62 36.95
C GLU A 34 -6.97 -13.29 35.92
N ILE A 35 -7.42 -14.52 36.18
CA ILE A 35 -8.38 -15.23 35.31
C ILE A 35 -9.65 -14.38 35.15
N VAL A 36 -10.18 -13.91 36.28
CA VAL A 36 -11.37 -13.05 36.30
C VAL A 36 -11.13 -11.71 35.61
N GLY A 37 -9.99 -11.07 35.87
CA GLY A 37 -9.60 -9.81 35.25
C GLY A 37 -9.57 -9.92 33.73
N CYS A 38 -8.84 -10.91 33.20
CA CYS A 38 -8.75 -11.12 31.76
C CYS A 38 -10.11 -11.45 31.15
N ILE A 39 -10.92 -12.34 31.74
CA ILE A 39 -12.25 -12.65 31.18
C ILE A 39 -13.17 -11.41 31.18
N THR A 40 -13.06 -10.55 32.19
CA THR A 40 -13.81 -9.30 32.27
C THR A 40 -13.34 -8.28 31.23
N GLU A 41 -12.03 -8.20 30.97
CA GLU A 41 -11.45 -7.37 29.89
C GLU A 41 -11.93 -7.80 28.51
N LEU A 42 -12.25 -9.08 28.31
CA LEU A 42 -12.85 -9.61 27.08
C LEU A 42 -14.35 -9.25 26.95
N GLY A 43 -14.92 -8.52 27.91
CA GLY A 43 -16.29 -8.01 27.87
C GLY A 43 -17.36 -8.93 28.47
N ILE A 44 -16.97 -10.05 29.09
CA ILE A 44 -17.88 -10.98 29.76
C ILE A 44 -17.87 -10.68 31.27
N PRO A 45 -19.00 -10.29 31.89
CA PRO A 45 -19.04 -10.04 33.32
C PRO A 45 -18.82 -11.35 34.07
N PHE A 46 -17.65 -11.50 34.70
CA PHE A 46 -17.26 -12.72 35.39
C PHE A 46 -16.70 -12.35 36.76
N SER A 47 -17.09 -13.07 37.82
CA SER A 47 -16.62 -12.81 39.18
C SER A 47 -15.83 -14.00 39.76
N ILE A 48 -15.10 -13.75 40.85
CA ILE A 48 -14.40 -14.82 41.58
C ILE A 48 -15.38 -15.88 42.10
N ALA A 49 -16.61 -15.47 42.47
CA ALA A 49 -17.65 -16.39 42.90
C ALA A 49 -18.12 -17.30 41.75
N ASP A 50 -18.20 -16.76 40.53
CA ASP A 50 -18.55 -17.54 39.32
C ASP A 50 -17.43 -18.51 38.95
N LEU A 51 -16.16 -18.14 39.17
CA LEU A 51 -15.06 -19.09 38.98
C LEU A 51 -15.09 -20.22 40.02
N GLN A 52 -15.34 -19.91 41.29
CA GLN A 52 -15.40 -20.91 42.37
C GLN A 52 -16.61 -21.84 42.26
N LYS A 53 -17.73 -21.33 41.74
CA LYS A 53 -18.96 -22.09 41.45
C LYS A 53 -19.38 -21.88 39.99
N PRO A 54 -18.70 -22.54 39.03
CA PRO A 54 -18.94 -22.31 37.62
C PRO A 54 -20.34 -22.77 37.21
N SER A 55 -21.10 -21.85 36.62
CA SER A 55 -22.36 -22.15 35.94
C SER A 55 -22.07 -22.65 34.52
N ALA A 56 -22.71 -23.75 34.11
CA ALA A 56 -22.54 -24.32 32.78
C ALA A 56 -22.84 -23.30 31.67
N ALA A 57 -23.87 -22.46 31.85
CA ALA A 57 -24.23 -21.42 30.87
C ALA A 57 -23.13 -20.36 30.72
N HIS A 58 -22.59 -19.84 31.83
CA HIS A 58 -21.50 -18.86 31.77
C HIS A 58 -20.22 -19.44 31.18
N VAL A 59 -19.88 -20.69 31.52
CA VAL A 59 -18.69 -21.35 30.97
C VAL A 59 -18.82 -21.59 29.47
N GLN A 60 -20.00 -21.99 28.99
CA GLN A 60 -20.27 -22.16 27.56
C GLN A 60 -20.15 -20.84 26.80
N GLN A 61 -20.70 -19.75 27.35
CA GLN A 61 -20.58 -18.41 26.74
C GLN A 61 -19.11 -17.98 26.60
N ILE A 62 -18.30 -18.24 27.63
CA ILE A 62 -16.86 -17.93 27.58
C ILE A 62 -16.16 -18.77 26.51
N PHE A 63 -16.45 -20.06 26.41
CA PHE A 63 -15.86 -20.91 25.38
C PHE A 63 -16.31 -20.55 23.97
N GLU A 64 -17.57 -20.13 23.79
CA GLU A 64 -18.07 -19.63 22.51
C GLU A 64 -17.29 -18.41 22.06
N TRP A 65 -17.07 -17.46 22.97
CA TRP A 65 -16.28 -16.27 22.70
C TRP A 65 -14.82 -16.60 22.32
N PHE A 66 -14.16 -17.52 23.04
CA PHE A 66 -12.80 -17.93 22.68
C PHE A 66 -12.73 -18.67 21.35
N ALA A 67 -13.76 -19.46 21.00
CA ALA A 67 -13.84 -20.10 19.70
C ALA A 67 -14.03 -19.08 18.57
N GLU A 68 -14.83 -18.03 18.81
CA GLU A 68 -14.96 -16.91 17.89
C GLU A 68 -13.63 -16.16 17.74
N LEU A 69 -12.96 -15.79 18.84
CA LEU A 69 -11.69 -15.04 18.79
C LEU A 69 -10.55 -15.81 18.08
N LEU A 70 -10.44 -17.11 18.33
CA LEU A 70 -9.30 -17.92 17.87
C LEU A 70 -9.54 -18.60 16.53
N LEU A 71 -10.78 -18.98 16.22
CA LEU A 71 -11.12 -19.73 15.02
C LEU A 71 -12.07 -18.99 14.07
N ASN A 72 -12.58 -17.81 14.45
CA ASN A 72 -13.73 -17.17 13.81
C ASN A 72 -14.93 -18.13 13.68
N ALA A 73 -15.07 -19.06 14.64
CA ALA A 73 -16.09 -20.09 14.61
C ALA A 73 -17.38 -19.58 15.27
N THR A 74 -18.28 -19.02 14.47
CA THR A 74 -19.65 -18.66 14.88
C THR A 74 -20.64 -19.73 14.44
N ARG A 75 -21.87 -19.71 15.00
CA ARG A 75 -22.97 -20.58 14.57
C ARG A 75 -23.16 -20.56 13.04
N GLU A 76 -23.04 -19.39 12.41
CA GLU A 76 -23.21 -19.21 10.97
C GLU A 76 -22.08 -19.85 10.14
N THR A 77 -20.88 -19.94 10.70
CA THR A 77 -19.74 -20.60 10.04
C THR A 77 -19.73 -22.11 10.23
N VAL A 78 -20.24 -22.61 11.37
CA VAL A 78 -20.24 -24.03 11.73
C VAL A 78 -21.45 -24.76 11.14
N GLU A 79 -22.61 -24.11 11.08
CA GLU A 79 -23.85 -24.74 10.64
C GLU A 79 -23.80 -25.23 9.17
N PRO A 80 -23.31 -24.47 8.17
CA PRO A 80 -23.24 -24.94 6.78
C PRO A 80 -22.32 -26.16 6.55
N PRO A 81 -21.06 -26.21 7.03
CA PRO A 81 -20.20 -27.38 6.85
C PRO A 81 -20.71 -28.57 7.65
N MET A 82 -21.29 -28.32 8.84
CA MET A 82 -21.98 -29.37 9.56
C MET A 82 -23.13 -29.89 8.72
N ARG A 83 -23.99 -29.00 8.15
CA ARG A 83 -25.12 -29.31 7.25
C ARG A 83 -24.76 -30.27 6.14
N ALA A 84 -23.78 -29.87 5.34
CA ALA A 84 -23.24 -30.68 4.26
C ALA A 84 -22.75 -32.05 4.77
N ALA A 85 -22.06 -32.11 5.91
CA ALA A 85 -21.51 -33.37 6.43
C ALA A 85 -22.59 -34.39 6.85
N ALA A 86 -23.74 -34.00 7.39
CA ALA A 86 -24.79 -34.99 7.68
C ALA A 86 -25.66 -35.33 6.47
N GLU A 87 -25.78 -34.42 5.49
CA GLU A 87 -26.36 -34.77 4.20
C GLU A 87 -25.50 -35.83 3.48
N ASP A 88 -24.18 -35.71 3.55
CA ASP A 88 -23.23 -36.66 2.97
C ASP A 88 -23.23 -38.02 3.70
N ILE A 89 -23.25 -38.02 5.04
CA ILE A 89 -23.17 -39.26 5.85
C ILE A 89 -24.53 -39.97 5.97
N CYS A 90 -25.61 -39.21 6.20
CA CYS A 90 -26.92 -39.75 6.54
C CYS A 90 -27.93 -39.66 5.37
N GLY A 91 -27.59 -38.97 4.27
CA GLY A 91 -28.45 -38.86 3.09
C GLY A 91 -29.85 -38.33 3.44
N GLU A 92 -30.88 -39.07 3.03
CA GLU A 92 -32.29 -38.76 3.30
C GLU A 92 -32.65 -38.74 4.81
N PHE A 93 -31.79 -39.27 5.68
CA PHE A 93 -31.95 -39.28 7.13
C PHE A 93 -31.12 -38.19 7.83
N ALA A 94 -30.69 -37.15 7.12
CA ALA A 94 -29.91 -36.05 7.69
C ALA A 94 -30.59 -35.36 8.90
N ASP A 95 -31.92 -35.39 8.96
CA ASP A 95 -32.72 -34.78 10.04
C ASP A 95 -32.83 -35.66 11.31
N VAL A 96 -32.30 -36.89 11.30
CA VAL A 96 -32.33 -37.78 12.48
C VAL A 96 -31.54 -37.19 13.65
N ILE A 97 -30.47 -36.45 13.36
CA ILE A 97 -29.72 -35.68 14.37
C ILE A 97 -30.23 -34.25 14.32
N SER A 98 -30.75 -33.75 15.44
CA SER A 98 -31.26 -32.38 15.47
C SER A 98 -30.16 -31.37 15.09
N PRO A 99 -30.50 -30.29 14.37
CA PRO A 99 -29.54 -29.26 13.97
C PRO A 99 -28.72 -28.73 15.15
N ASP A 100 -29.36 -28.53 16.31
CA ASP A 100 -28.69 -28.08 17.53
C ASP A 100 -27.64 -29.08 18.05
N THR A 101 -27.95 -30.38 18.02
CA THR A 101 -27.01 -31.43 18.45
C THR A 101 -25.80 -31.50 17.52
N ARG A 102 -26.02 -31.38 16.21
CA ARG A 102 -24.93 -31.39 15.25
C ARG A 102 -24.04 -30.15 15.36
N ASN A 103 -24.64 -28.96 15.46
CA ASN A 103 -23.90 -27.71 15.59
C ASN A 103 -23.08 -27.68 16.87
N LEU A 104 -23.64 -28.19 17.97
CA LEU A 104 -22.92 -28.38 19.23
C LEU A 104 -21.73 -29.35 19.08
N MET A 105 -21.89 -30.45 18.34
CA MET A 105 -20.79 -31.38 18.08
C MET A 105 -19.70 -30.74 17.21
N GLY A 106 -20.08 -29.98 16.18
CA GLY A 106 -19.15 -29.21 15.36
C GLY A 106 -18.35 -28.20 16.19
N PHE A 107 -19.05 -27.46 17.06
CA PHE A 107 -18.44 -26.55 18.02
C PHE A 107 -17.48 -27.28 18.98
N TYR A 108 -17.90 -28.42 19.55
CA TYR A 108 -17.06 -29.20 20.46
C TYR A 108 -15.79 -29.72 19.79
N VAL A 109 -15.86 -30.19 18.55
CA VAL A 109 -14.68 -30.65 17.79
C VAL A 109 -13.72 -29.50 17.53
N ALA A 110 -14.24 -28.33 17.14
CA ALA A 110 -13.44 -27.12 16.94
C ALA A 110 -12.74 -26.67 18.24
N LEU A 111 -13.50 -26.61 19.34
CA LEU A 111 -12.98 -26.26 20.66
C LEU A 111 -11.94 -27.28 21.14
N ARG A 112 -12.19 -28.57 20.96
CA ARG A 112 -11.23 -29.63 21.33
C ARG A 112 -9.92 -29.49 20.57
N ARG A 113 -9.95 -29.08 19.30
CA ARG A 113 -8.74 -28.81 18.53
C ARG A 113 -7.94 -27.65 19.13
N VAL A 114 -8.61 -26.56 19.50
CA VAL A 114 -7.96 -25.43 20.20
C VAL A 114 -7.39 -25.87 21.53
N MET A 115 -8.14 -26.64 22.32
CA MET A 115 -7.68 -27.14 23.62
C MET A 115 -6.41 -27.99 23.48
N LEU A 116 -6.28 -28.78 22.42
CA LEU A 116 -5.05 -29.53 22.13
C LEU A 116 -3.86 -28.61 21.85
N GLU A 117 -4.04 -27.56 21.05
CA GLU A 117 -3.00 -26.56 20.78
C GLU A 117 -2.61 -25.76 22.04
N CYS A 118 -3.57 -25.53 22.94
CA CYS A 118 -3.32 -24.93 24.25
C CYS A 118 -2.66 -25.90 25.25
N GLY A 119 -2.45 -27.18 24.90
CA GLY A 119 -1.81 -28.19 25.76
C GLY A 119 -2.76 -29.00 26.66
N ILE A 120 -4.07 -28.92 26.43
CA ILE A 120 -5.10 -29.65 27.18
C ILE A 120 -5.58 -30.86 26.36
N ASN A 121 -5.03 -32.03 26.69
CA ASN A 121 -5.31 -33.27 25.96
C ASN A 121 -6.58 -34.00 26.41
N ASP A 122 -7.14 -33.66 27.57
CA ASP A 122 -8.25 -34.35 28.22
C ASP A 122 -9.54 -33.51 28.31
N PHE A 123 -9.78 -32.63 27.33
CA PHE A 123 -11.01 -31.84 27.25
C PHE A 123 -12.24 -32.73 26.96
N THR A 124 -13.28 -32.62 27.79
CA THR A 124 -14.49 -33.46 27.73
C THR A 124 -15.77 -32.63 27.75
N PHE A 125 -16.90 -33.22 27.34
CA PHE A 125 -18.21 -32.56 27.46
C PHE A 125 -18.60 -32.18 28.90
N ASN A 126 -18.05 -32.86 29.91
CA ASN A 126 -18.27 -32.49 31.30
C ASN A 126 -17.72 -31.10 31.62
N ASP A 127 -16.69 -30.64 30.89
CA ASP A 127 -16.13 -29.30 31.07
C ASP A 127 -17.10 -28.20 30.60
N LEU A 128 -18.07 -28.54 29.74
CA LEU A 128 -19.13 -27.65 29.25
C LEU A 128 -20.40 -27.74 30.10
N TYR A 129 -20.82 -28.94 30.49
CA TYR A 129 -22.12 -29.16 31.14
C TYR A 129 -22.06 -29.28 32.67
N LYS A 130 -20.93 -29.73 33.20
CA LYS A 130 -20.69 -29.91 34.64
C LYS A 130 -19.31 -29.37 35.02
N PRO A 131 -19.06 -28.07 34.76
CA PRO A 131 -17.76 -27.49 35.04
C PRO A 131 -17.42 -27.63 36.53
N THR A 132 -16.15 -27.90 36.81
CA THR A 132 -15.62 -27.90 38.19
C THR A 132 -14.55 -26.82 38.29
N TYR A 133 -14.48 -26.14 39.44
CA TYR A 133 -13.53 -25.05 39.66
C TYR A 133 -12.10 -25.42 39.24
N GLN A 134 -11.59 -26.58 39.69
CA GLN A 134 -10.22 -26.99 39.40
C GLN A 134 -9.97 -27.22 37.90
N ARG A 135 -10.95 -27.79 37.16
CA ARG A 135 -10.81 -28.01 35.71
C ARG A 135 -10.95 -26.69 34.95
N VAL A 136 -11.95 -25.87 35.25
CA VAL A 136 -12.17 -24.58 34.58
C VAL A 136 -11.01 -23.62 34.82
N ALA A 137 -10.52 -23.50 36.05
CA ALA A 137 -9.37 -22.65 36.36
C ALA A 137 -8.12 -23.09 35.59
N LYS A 138 -7.87 -24.41 35.46
CA LYS A 138 -6.79 -24.93 34.63
C LYS A 138 -7.02 -24.57 33.15
N ILE A 139 -8.20 -24.86 32.61
CA ILE A 139 -8.50 -24.64 31.21
C ILE A 139 -8.36 -23.16 30.83
N PHE A 140 -8.97 -22.26 31.60
CA PHE A 140 -8.89 -20.83 31.34
C PHE A 140 -7.47 -20.30 31.51
N SER A 141 -6.68 -20.79 32.46
CA SER A 141 -5.28 -20.36 32.60
C SER A 141 -4.47 -20.66 31.34
N PHE A 142 -4.59 -21.89 30.81
CA PHE A 142 -3.87 -22.31 29.61
C PHE A 142 -4.37 -21.57 28.36
N LEU A 143 -5.68 -21.34 28.26
CA LEU A 143 -6.29 -20.60 27.16
C LEU A 143 -5.88 -19.12 27.16
N ILE A 144 -5.90 -18.46 28.32
CA ILE A 144 -5.46 -17.07 28.48
C ILE A 144 -3.96 -16.96 28.14
N ASN A 145 -3.14 -17.89 28.61
CA ASN A 145 -1.71 -17.89 28.26
C ASN A 145 -1.48 -18.07 26.76
N PHE A 146 -2.28 -18.92 26.10
CA PHE A 146 -2.23 -19.08 24.65
C PHE A 146 -2.60 -17.78 23.91
N VAL A 147 -3.67 -17.09 24.35
CA VAL A 147 -4.07 -15.81 23.77
C VAL A 147 -3.01 -14.73 24.00
N ARG A 148 -2.46 -14.61 25.22
CA ARG A 148 -1.35 -13.69 25.53
C ARG A 148 -0.12 -13.96 24.66
N PHE A 149 0.21 -15.23 24.44
CA PHE A 149 1.30 -15.61 23.54
C PHE A 149 1.00 -15.20 22.09
N ARG A 150 -0.20 -15.49 21.59
CA ARG A 150 -0.63 -15.06 20.25
C ARG A 150 -0.53 -13.54 20.10
N GLU A 151 -1.03 -12.78 21.06
CA GLU A 151 -0.97 -11.31 21.05
C GLU A 151 0.47 -10.79 21.02
N SER A 152 1.38 -11.43 21.76
CA SER A 152 2.81 -11.06 21.73
C SER A 152 3.49 -11.33 20.38
N GLN A 153 2.93 -12.23 19.56
CA GLN A 153 3.46 -12.57 18.24
C GLN A 153 2.75 -11.81 17.10
N THR A 154 1.66 -11.08 17.38
CA THR A 154 0.88 -10.35 16.38
C THR A 154 1.75 -9.40 15.57
N ASP A 155 2.65 -8.64 16.21
CA ASP A 155 3.54 -7.69 15.51
C ASP A 155 4.43 -8.38 14.46
N VAL A 156 4.93 -9.57 14.79
CA VAL A 156 5.78 -10.37 13.89
C VAL A 156 4.95 -10.93 12.74
N ILE A 157 3.76 -11.46 13.05
CA ILE A 157 2.85 -12.00 12.05
C ILE A 157 2.40 -10.90 11.08
N ASP A 158 2.05 -9.73 11.59
CA ASP A 158 1.65 -8.57 10.81
C ASP A 158 2.78 -8.08 9.91
N GLU A 159 4.04 -8.10 10.37
CA GLU A 159 5.19 -7.77 9.52
C GLU A 159 5.30 -8.72 8.32
N TYR A 160 5.19 -10.03 8.53
CA TYR A 160 5.25 -11.01 7.45
C TYR A 160 4.01 -10.94 6.54
N TYR A 161 2.83 -10.70 7.11
CA TYR A 161 1.59 -10.54 6.35
C TYR A 161 1.68 -9.31 5.44
N ASN A 162 2.09 -8.16 5.98
CA ASN A 162 2.30 -6.93 5.22
C ASN A 162 3.36 -7.09 4.13
N LYS A 163 4.45 -7.84 4.40
CA LYS A 163 5.44 -8.19 3.37
C LYS A 163 4.83 -9.05 2.26
N ALA A 164 4.06 -10.08 2.61
CA ALA A 164 3.40 -10.94 1.63
C ALA A 164 2.40 -10.16 0.77
N GLU A 165 1.61 -9.27 1.38
CA GLU A 165 0.66 -8.40 0.69
C GLU A 165 1.38 -7.39 -0.22
N SER A 166 2.46 -6.77 0.24
CA SER A 166 3.29 -5.88 -0.58
C SER A 166 3.89 -6.60 -1.79
N VAL A 167 4.39 -7.82 -1.61
CA VAL A 167 4.90 -8.65 -2.71
C VAL A 167 3.79 -9.01 -3.69
N LYS A 168 2.61 -9.39 -3.21
CA LYS A 168 1.44 -9.66 -4.06
C LYS A 168 1.06 -8.44 -4.90
N ASN A 169 0.94 -7.27 -4.28
CA ASN A 169 0.65 -6.02 -4.99
C ASN A 169 1.76 -5.69 -6.02
N ARG A 170 3.03 -5.98 -5.69
CA ARG A 170 4.14 -5.80 -6.63
C ARG A 170 4.05 -6.75 -7.82
N ILE A 171 3.63 -8.00 -7.61
CA ILE A 171 3.42 -8.97 -8.69
C ILE A 171 2.27 -8.51 -9.58
N GLU A 172 1.15 -8.08 -9.00
CA GLU A 172 -0.02 -7.60 -9.77
C GLU A 172 0.34 -6.38 -10.62
N THR A 173 1.05 -5.39 -10.06
CA THR A 173 1.52 -4.22 -10.82
C THR A 173 2.46 -4.58 -11.96
N LEU A 174 3.46 -5.45 -11.71
CA LEU A 174 4.37 -5.92 -12.76
C LEU A 174 3.65 -6.71 -13.84
N TYR A 175 2.63 -7.50 -13.46
CA TYR A 175 1.83 -8.26 -14.42
C TYR A 175 1.02 -7.32 -15.32
N THR A 176 0.39 -6.29 -14.76
CA THR A 176 -0.32 -5.27 -15.53
C THR A 176 0.62 -4.48 -16.45
N GLU A 177 1.80 -4.07 -15.95
CA GLU A 177 2.80 -3.37 -16.76
C GLU A 177 3.33 -4.25 -17.91
N ASN A 178 3.53 -5.54 -17.66
CA ASN A 178 3.98 -6.47 -18.70
C ASN A 178 2.91 -6.64 -19.79
N GLN A 179 1.64 -6.78 -19.41
CA GLN A 179 0.53 -6.83 -20.37
C GLN A 179 0.44 -5.56 -21.21
N GLU A 180 0.56 -4.37 -20.61
CA GLU A 180 0.59 -3.12 -21.36
C GLU A 180 1.77 -3.04 -22.34
N ASN A 181 2.95 -3.50 -21.91
CA ASN A 181 4.13 -3.50 -22.76
C ASN A 181 4.04 -4.52 -23.91
N GLU A 182 3.41 -5.68 -23.68
CA GLU A 182 3.11 -6.65 -24.73
C GLU A 182 2.19 -6.04 -25.80
N VAL A 183 1.11 -5.37 -25.39
CA VAL A 183 0.20 -4.66 -26.32
C VAL A 183 0.96 -3.59 -27.10
N ARG A 184 1.76 -2.75 -26.44
CA ARG A 184 2.60 -1.74 -27.13
C ARG A 184 3.58 -2.37 -28.11
N LEU A 185 4.16 -3.52 -27.77
CA LEU A 185 5.07 -4.24 -28.65
C LEU A 185 4.35 -4.76 -29.90
N GLU A 186 3.13 -5.28 -29.75
CA GLU A 186 2.30 -5.72 -30.86
C GLU A 186 1.93 -4.56 -31.80
N ASP A 187 1.54 -3.41 -31.24
CA ASP A 187 1.25 -2.20 -32.01
C ASP A 187 2.47 -1.73 -32.80
N LEU A 188 3.65 -1.69 -32.16
CA LEU A 188 4.90 -1.33 -32.83
C LEU A 188 5.26 -2.32 -33.94
N ARG A 189 5.05 -3.63 -33.72
CA ARG A 189 5.26 -4.66 -34.75
C ARG A 189 4.29 -4.50 -35.91
N HIS A 190 3.02 -4.18 -35.65
CA HIS A 190 2.04 -3.91 -36.68
C HIS A 190 2.42 -2.68 -37.51
N ASN A 191 2.72 -1.56 -36.85
CA ASN A 191 3.16 -0.33 -37.48
C ASN A 191 4.42 -0.52 -38.32
N ARG A 192 5.39 -1.30 -37.82
CA ARG A 192 6.60 -1.65 -38.57
C ARG A 192 6.28 -2.43 -39.85
N LYS A 193 5.37 -3.41 -39.80
CA LYS A 193 4.94 -4.16 -41.00
C LYS A 193 4.27 -3.26 -42.03
N VAL A 194 3.38 -2.35 -41.59
CA VAL A 194 2.71 -1.38 -42.48
C VAL A 194 3.73 -0.46 -43.12
N MET A 195 4.67 0.08 -42.34
CA MET A 195 5.72 0.96 -42.85
C MET A 195 6.67 0.23 -43.81
N GLU A 196 7.08 -1.01 -43.50
CA GLU A 196 7.90 -1.84 -44.39
C GLU A 196 7.20 -2.07 -45.74
N ALA A 197 5.88 -2.30 -45.75
CA ALA A 197 5.11 -2.45 -46.98
C ALA A 197 5.10 -1.15 -47.81
N GLN A 198 4.87 0.01 -47.18
CA GLN A 198 4.92 1.32 -47.86
C GLN A 198 6.31 1.64 -48.41
N VAL A 199 7.36 1.32 -47.65
CA VAL A 199 8.75 1.50 -48.11
C VAL A 199 9.00 0.63 -49.32
N ARG A 200 8.60 -0.65 -49.30
CA ARG A 200 8.74 -1.56 -50.45
C ARG A 200 8.04 -1.03 -51.70
N GLU A 201 6.80 -0.56 -51.57
CA GLU A 201 6.05 0.02 -52.69
C GLU A 201 6.79 1.24 -53.27
N LYS A 202 7.22 2.18 -52.40
CA LYS A 202 7.98 3.36 -52.83
C LYS A 202 9.30 2.99 -53.49
N THR A 203 10.02 1.98 -52.97
CA THR A 203 11.27 1.51 -53.58
C THR A 203 11.03 0.89 -54.95
N ALA A 204 10.00 0.06 -55.11
CA ALA A 204 9.65 -0.53 -56.41
C ALA A 204 9.27 0.55 -57.44
N ARG A 205 8.51 1.57 -57.02
CA ARG A 205 8.15 2.72 -57.87
C ARG A 205 9.38 3.54 -58.25
N ASN A 206 10.33 3.71 -57.34
CA ASN A 206 11.59 4.41 -57.62
C ASN A 206 12.46 3.63 -58.61
N GLU A 207 12.55 2.30 -58.47
CA GLU A 207 13.24 1.44 -59.44
C GLU A 207 12.61 1.50 -60.83
N GLU A 208 11.28 1.50 -60.91
CA GLU A 208 10.56 1.64 -62.17
C GLU A 208 10.82 2.99 -62.83
N LEU A 209 10.75 4.08 -62.06
CA LEU A 209 11.11 5.42 -62.54
C LEU A 209 12.57 5.48 -63.01
N LYS A 210 13.51 4.84 -62.31
CA LYS A 210 14.90 4.76 -62.74
C LYS A 210 15.05 4.04 -64.09
N LYS A 211 14.32 2.94 -64.31
CA LYS A 211 14.31 2.25 -65.61
C LYS A 211 13.79 3.15 -66.72
N GLN A 212 12.66 3.82 -66.50
CA GLN A 212 12.08 4.76 -67.45
C GLN A 212 13.03 5.93 -67.77
N LEU A 213 13.71 6.47 -66.76
CA LEU A 213 14.69 7.54 -66.93
C LEU A 213 15.87 7.06 -67.81
N LEU A 214 16.33 5.82 -67.59
CA LEU A 214 17.41 5.23 -68.36
C LEU A 214 17.00 4.94 -69.82
N GLU A 215 15.75 4.53 -70.04
CA GLU A 215 15.16 4.39 -71.38
C GLU A 215 15.01 5.74 -72.09
N LEU A 216 14.52 6.76 -71.39
CA LEU A 216 14.44 8.14 -71.88
C LEU A 216 15.81 8.69 -72.24
N GLN A 217 16.83 8.45 -71.41
CA GLN A 217 18.22 8.83 -71.73
C GLN A 217 18.73 8.15 -73.00
N ARG A 218 18.45 6.86 -73.18
CA ARG A 218 18.78 6.13 -74.43
C ARG A 218 18.05 6.72 -75.64
N TYR A 219 16.77 7.06 -75.48
CA TYR A 219 15.98 7.69 -76.53
C TYR A 219 16.53 9.08 -76.87
N LEU A 220 16.85 9.89 -75.86
CA LEU A 220 17.45 11.20 -76.03
C LEU A 220 18.77 11.10 -76.79
N GLY A 221 19.62 10.10 -76.46
CA GLY A 221 20.86 9.81 -77.17
C GLY A 221 20.65 9.48 -78.66
N LYS A 222 19.63 8.69 -78.99
CA LYS A 222 19.27 8.41 -80.39
C LYS A 222 18.77 9.66 -81.12
N VAL A 223 18.00 10.51 -80.45
CA VAL A 223 17.49 11.75 -81.02
C VAL A 223 18.62 12.75 -81.25
N THR A 224 19.57 12.88 -80.31
CA THR A 224 20.75 13.74 -80.48
C THR A 224 21.66 13.25 -81.61
N GLU A 225 21.85 11.94 -81.74
CA GLU A 225 22.58 11.35 -82.88
C GLU A 225 21.90 11.70 -84.21
N ARG A 226 20.58 11.48 -84.33
CA ARG A 226 19.80 11.90 -85.51
C ARG A 226 19.86 13.40 -85.78
N LEU A 227 19.87 14.22 -84.73
CA LEU A 227 20.00 15.67 -84.87
C LEU A 227 21.38 16.05 -85.41
N ASN A 228 22.45 15.40 -84.94
CA ASN A 228 23.80 15.61 -85.44
C ASN A 228 23.91 15.16 -86.91
N ASP A 229 23.41 13.98 -87.25
CA ASP A 229 23.34 13.52 -88.65
C ASP A 229 22.59 14.52 -89.55
N ALA A 230 21.48 15.06 -89.07
CA ALA A 230 20.71 16.06 -89.81
C ALA A 230 21.47 17.38 -89.95
N LYS A 231 22.22 17.81 -88.92
CA LYS A 231 23.10 18.99 -88.97
C LYS A 231 24.25 18.78 -89.95
N ASP A 232 24.87 17.61 -89.96
CA ASP A 232 25.97 17.28 -90.88
C ASP A 232 25.47 17.23 -92.32
N LYS A 233 24.31 16.59 -92.57
CA LYS A 233 23.64 16.62 -93.88
C LYS A 233 23.29 18.03 -94.32
N LYS A 234 22.74 18.86 -93.41
CA LYS A 234 22.46 20.28 -93.69
C LYS A 234 23.75 21.02 -94.03
N GLY A 235 24.83 20.81 -93.29
CA GLY A 235 26.14 21.41 -93.55
C GLY A 235 26.68 21.01 -94.92
N ALA A 236 26.62 19.72 -95.27
CA ALA A 236 27.03 19.21 -96.57
C ALA A 236 26.19 19.79 -97.73
N LEU A 237 24.87 19.86 -97.56
CA LEU A 237 23.97 20.50 -98.54
C LEU A 237 24.24 21.99 -98.68
N THR A 238 24.54 22.68 -97.57
CA THR A 238 24.87 24.12 -97.57
C THR A 238 26.19 24.36 -98.29
N ALA A 239 27.23 23.56 -98.01
CA ALA A 239 28.50 23.61 -98.72
C ALA A 239 28.34 23.28 -100.22
N SER A 240 27.48 22.31 -100.57
CA SER A 240 27.16 22.01 -101.97
C SER A 240 26.43 23.16 -102.65
N LEU A 241 25.54 23.84 -101.94
CA LEU A 241 24.80 25.00 -102.43
C LEU A 241 25.72 26.22 -102.57
N GLU A 242 26.66 26.43 -101.64
CA GLU A 242 27.71 27.45 -101.74
C GLU A 242 28.62 27.19 -102.95
N ARG A 243 29.02 25.94 -103.18
CA ARG A 243 29.79 25.56 -104.37
C ARG A 243 29.00 25.79 -105.65
N GLY A 244 27.74 25.34 -105.71
CA GLY A 244 26.87 25.57 -106.86
C GLY A 244 26.53 27.04 -107.08
N THR A 245 26.44 27.85 -106.02
CA THR A 245 26.25 29.30 -106.16
C THR A 245 27.53 29.99 -106.62
N GLN A 246 28.71 29.58 -106.16
CA GLN A 246 30.00 30.03 -106.69
C GLN A 246 30.17 29.66 -108.17
N GLU A 247 29.90 28.41 -108.56
CA GLU A 247 29.89 27.96 -109.96
C GLU A 247 28.87 28.73 -110.81
N LYS A 248 27.68 28.98 -110.28
CA LYS A 248 26.70 29.84 -110.95
C LYS A 248 27.22 31.27 -111.09
N LEU A 249 27.95 31.79 -110.11
CA LEU A 249 28.50 33.14 -110.14
C LEU A 249 29.65 33.26 -111.14
N THR A 250 30.52 32.26 -111.23
CA THR A 250 31.59 32.18 -112.24
C THR A 250 30.97 32.00 -113.64
N LEU A 251 30.02 31.09 -113.83
CA LEU A 251 29.27 30.94 -115.08
C LEU A 251 28.50 32.21 -115.45
N LYS A 252 27.96 32.95 -114.47
CA LYS A 252 27.29 34.23 -114.71
C LYS A 252 28.30 35.33 -115.06
N GLN A 253 29.52 35.30 -114.51
CA GLN A 253 30.61 36.18 -114.91
C GLN A 253 31.13 35.84 -116.31
N GLU A 254 31.20 34.56 -116.68
CA GLU A 254 31.51 34.10 -118.04
C GLU A 254 30.39 34.42 -119.04
N ALA A 255 29.13 34.24 -118.64
CA ALA A 255 27.97 34.69 -119.39
C ALA A 255 27.91 36.22 -119.51
N ASN A 256 28.37 36.97 -118.50
CA ASN A 256 28.52 38.43 -118.56
C ASN A 256 29.65 38.87 -119.50
N LYS A 257 30.71 38.06 -119.67
CA LYS A 257 31.74 38.27 -120.70
C LYS A 257 31.22 38.00 -122.11
N LEU A 258 30.25 37.08 -122.25
CA LEU A 258 29.56 36.75 -123.50
C LEU A 258 28.31 37.62 -123.77
N ARG A 259 28.01 38.57 -122.87
CA ARG A 259 26.82 39.42 -122.91
C ARG A 259 26.83 40.60 -123.89
N PRO A 260 27.96 41.04 -124.50
CA PRO A 260 27.90 42.07 -125.55
C PRO A 260 27.40 41.59 -126.93
N TYR A 261 27.15 40.28 -127.14
CA TYR A 261 26.84 39.75 -128.48
C TYR A 261 25.41 39.23 -128.72
N MET A 262 24.48 39.41 -127.79
CA MET A 262 23.07 39.06 -128.06
C MET A 262 22.12 40.13 -127.53
N LEU A 263 22.11 41.27 -128.23
CA LEU A 263 20.99 42.20 -128.21
C LEU A 263 19.91 41.65 -129.14
N GLN A 264 18.67 41.50 -128.68
CA GLN A 264 17.49 42.09 -129.33
C GLN A 264 16.33 42.26 -128.32
N SER A 265 15.61 43.38 -128.47
CA SER A 265 14.31 43.74 -127.88
C SER A 265 14.28 44.24 -126.41
N PRO A 266 14.54 45.55 -126.15
CA PRO A 266 14.53 46.17 -124.82
C PRO A 266 13.20 46.79 -124.36
N SER A 267 12.12 46.78 -125.13
CA SER A 267 10.92 47.58 -124.79
C SER A 267 9.85 46.84 -123.98
N GLY A 268 9.55 45.56 -124.24
CA GLY A 268 8.56 44.80 -123.44
C GLY A 268 9.08 44.28 -122.09
N LEU A 269 10.40 44.12 -121.96
CA LEU A 269 11.07 43.71 -120.73
C LEU A 269 11.27 44.88 -119.74
N GLN A 270 11.20 46.14 -120.19
CA GLN A 270 11.29 47.30 -119.30
C GLN A 270 10.00 47.53 -118.55
N ASP A 271 8.84 47.33 -119.17
CA ASP A 271 7.54 47.50 -118.52
C ASP A 271 7.27 46.37 -117.52
N SER A 272 7.49 45.10 -117.91
CA SER A 272 7.36 43.96 -116.98
C SER A 272 8.38 43.99 -115.83
N LEU A 273 9.57 44.58 -116.04
CA LEU A 273 10.57 44.75 -114.99
C LEU A 273 10.29 45.99 -114.12
N ALA A 274 9.59 47.00 -114.64
CA ALA A 274 9.04 48.10 -113.85
C ALA A 274 7.91 47.59 -112.95
N ASP A 275 6.97 46.80 -113.49
CA ASP A 275 5.88 46.19 -112.74
C ASP A 275 6.38 45.20 -111.68
N LEU A 276 7.34 44.33 -112.02
CA LEU A 276 7.94 43.42 -111.05
C LEU A 276 8.77 44.16 -110.00
N ARG A 277 9.38 45.31 -110.34
CA ARG A 277 10.07 46.16 -109.36
C ARG A 277 9.08 46.84 -108.44
N GLU A 278 7.96 47.31 -108.96
CA GLU A 278 6.89 47.92 -108.16
C GLU A 278 6.26 46.87 -107.24
N MET A 279 5.93 45.67 -107.73
CA MET A 279 5.48 44.55 -106.90
C MET A 279 6.53 44.16 -105.84
N LEU A 280 7.80 44.06 -106.21
CA LEU A 280 8.88 43.76 -105.24
C LEU A 280 8.99 44.86 -104.17
N ASN A 281 8.81 46.13 -104.54
CA ASN A 281 8.91 47.24 -103.61
C ASN A 281 7.69 47.27 -102.67
N ASN A 282 6.50 46.97 -103.20
CA ASN A 282 5.28 46.81 -102.42
C ASN A 282 5.40 45.63 -101.45
N ASP A 283 5.85 44.47 -101.91
CA ASP A 283 6.08 43.29 -101.08
C ASP A 283 7.14 43.53 -100.00
N LYS A 284 8.21 44.27 -100.31
CA LYS A 284 9.20 44.69 -99.31
C LYS A 284 8.59 45.61 -98.26
N SER A 285 7.80 46.60 -98.67
CA SER A 285 7.12 47.49 -97.74
C SER A 285 6.12 46.74 -96.85
N HIS A 286 5.45 45.74 -97.41
CA HIS A 286 4.51 44.88 -96.69
C HIS A 286 5.26 43.96 -95.72
N LEU A 287 6.39 43.36 -96.13
CA LEU A 287 7.27 42.58 -95.26
C LEU A 287 7.83 43.40 -94.11
N ASP A 288 8.27 44.64 -94.36
CA ASP A 288 8.75 45.54 -93.31
C ASP A 288 7.63 45.90 -92.33
N SER A 289 6.40 46.08 -92.82
CA SER A 289 5.24 46.32 -91.96
C SER A 289 4.91 45.10 -91.08
N LEU A 290 5.03 43.89 -91.64
CA LEU A 290 4.82 42.64 -90.92
C LEU A 290 5.94 42.37 -89.92
N ASP A 291 7.20 42.67 -90.24
CA ASP A 291 8.34 42.50 -89.32
C ASP A 291 8.24 43.49 -88.15
N ARG A 292 7.84 44.74 -88.41
CA ARG A 292 7.52 45.71 -87.33
C ARG A 292 6.40 45.21 -86.43
N ARG A 293 5.33 44.65 -87.01
CA ARG A 293 4.21 44.08 -86.25
C ARG A 293 4.63 42.84 -85.46
N ALA A 294 5.45 41.97 -86.04
CA ALA A 294 5.98 40.78 -85.38
C ALA A 294 6.88 41.16 -84.19
N ARG A 295 7.76 42.16 -84.34
CA ARG A 295 8.57 42.70 -83.25
C ARG A 295 7.72 43.31 -82.14
N ALA A 296 6.69 44.08 -82.47
CA ALA A 296 5.77 44.64 -81.49
C ALA A 296 5.01 43.55 -80.71
N LEU A 297 4.55 42.50 -81.40
CA LEU A 297 3.91 41.33 -80.78
C LEU A 297 4.90 40.53 -79.92
N GLN A 298 6.16 40.43 -80.33
CA GLN A 298 7.21 39.79 -79.53
C GLN A 298 7.45 40.56 -78.22
N THR A 299 7.63 41.89 -78.28
CA THR A 299 7.77 42.72 -77.07
C THR A 299 6.56 42.58 -76.15
N SER A 300 5.34 42.50 -76.70
CA SER A 300 4.14 42.25 -75.92
C SER A 300 4.15 40.85 -75.27
N THR A 301 4.58 39.83 -75.98
CA THR A 301 4.71 38.45 -75.45
C THR A 301 5.74 38.39 -74.33
N ASP A 302 6.88 39.06 -74.50
CA ASP A 302 7.91 39.17 -73.47
C ASP A 302 7.36 39.89 -72.22
N SER A 303 6.55 40.94 -72.38
CA SER A 303 5.90 41.59 -71.24
C SER A 303 4.89 40.68 -70.52
N PHE A 304 4.12 39.86 -71.25
CA PHE A 304 3.20 38.90 -70.64
C PHE A 304 3.93 37.77 -69.91
N THR A 305 5.09 37.33 -70.39
CA THR A 305 5.89 36.31 -69.68
C THR A 305 6.47 36.83 -68.37
N VAL A 306 6.89 38.10 -68.30
CA VAL A 306 7.29 38.75 -67.04
C VAL A 306 6.11 38.81 -66.07
N VAL A 307 4.94 39.31 -66.51
CA VAL A 307 3.74 39.38 -65.67
C VAL A 307 3.29 37.99 -65.20
N ALA A 308 3.37 36.96 -66.04
CA ALA A 308 3.08 35.59 -65.65
C ALA A 308 4.05 35.07 -64.58
N GLY A 309 5.32 35.45 -64.66
CA GLY A 309 6.33 35.19 -63.62
C GLY A 309 5.97 35.85 -62.29
N ASP A 310 5.60 37.13 -62.32
CA ASP A 310 5.19 37.88 -61.13
C ASP A 310 3.93 37.29 -60.48
N VAL A 311 2.93 36.90 -61.28
CA VAL A 311 1.73 36.22 -60.80
C VAL A 311 2.08 34.87 -60.15
N SER A 312 2.99 34.09 -60.74
CA SER A 312 3.45 32.84 -60.14
C SER A 312 4.19 33.06 -58.81
N ALA A 313 4.98 34.14 -58.69
CA ALA A 313 5.62 34.51 -57.43
C ALA A 313 4.60 34.90 -56.36
N CYS A 314 3.59 35.70 -56.72
CA CYS A 314 2.49 36.06 -55.82
C CYS A 314 1.72 34.82 -55.33
N ILE A 315 1.47 33.84 -56.20
CA ILE A 315 0.81 32.58 -55.81
C ILE A 315 1.62 31.85 -54.75
N LYS A 316 2.95 31.73 -54.93
CA LYS A 316 3.82 31.08 -53.94
C LYS A 316 3.78 31.78 -52.58
N ILE A 317 3.83 33.11 -52.57
CA ILE A 317 3.74 33.89 -51.33
C ILE A 317 2.37 33.66 -50.65
N LEU A 318 1.28 33.59 -51.41
CA LEU A 318 -0.04 33.29 -50.86
C LEU A 318 -0.13 31.86 -50.29
N GLU A 319 0.50 30.87 -50.93
CA GLU A 319 0.60 29.50 -50.40
C GLU A 319 1.41 29.45 -49.09
N GLU A 320 2.52 30.18 -49.02
CA GLU A 320 3.33 30.30 -47.81
C GLU A 320 2.52 30.95 -46.68
N ILE A 321 1.82 32.06 -46.95
CA ILE A 321 0.94 32.73 -45.97
C ILE A 321 -0.17 31.81 -45.50
N ALA A 322 -0.82 31.06 -46.41
CA ALA A 322 -1.85 30.09 -46.04
C ALA A 322 -1.29 28.99 -45.12
N SER A 323 -0.05 28.55 -45.37
CA SER A 323 0.61 27.56 -44.52
C SER A 323 0.96 28.11 -43.13
N GLU A 324 1.38 29.37 -43.03
CA GLU A 324 1.67 30.02 -41.76
C GLU A 324 0.39 30.29 -40.96
N LEU A 325 -0.70 30.71 -41.61
CA LEU A 325 -2.02 30.86 -40.99
C LEU A 325 -2.51 29.54 -40.38
N ALA A 326 -2.36 28.42 -41.09
CA ALA A 326 -2.73 27.11 -40.56
C ALA A 326 -1.91 26.72 -39.32
N LYS A 327 -0.60 27.03 -39.30
CA LYS A 327 0.25 26.81 -38.12
C LYS A 327 -0.17 27.71 -36.96
N GLU A 328 -0.53 28.97 -37.23
CA GLU A 328 -1.00 29.90 -36.20
C GLU A 328 -2.32 29.41 -35.57
N GLU A 329 -3.26 28.93 -36.37
CA GLU A 329 -4.51 28.33 -35.88
C GLU A 329 -4.25 27.11 -34.97
N ASP A 330 -3.33 26.22 -35.38
CA ASP A 330 -2.92 25.06 -34.59
C ASP A 330 -2.28 25.46 -33.26
N GLU A 331 -1.39 26.46 -33.26
CA GLU A 331 -0.75 26.97 -32.05
C GLU A 331 -1.75 27.71 -31.14
N MET A 332 -2.69 28.47 -31.70
CA MET A 332 -3.79 29.09 -30.96
C MET A 332 -4.67 28.04 -30.28
N ALA A 333 -5.00 26.94 -30.98
CA ALA A 333 -5.75 25.83 -30.41
C ALA A 333 -4.96 25.12 -29.28
N ARG A 334 -3.64 24.95 -29.43
CA ARG A 334 -2.78 24.41 -28.37
C ARG A 334 -2.72 25.34 -27.16
N ASN A 335 -2.58 26.64 -27.38
CA ASN A 335 -2.52 27.65 -26.33
C ASN A 335 -3.85 27.70 -25.54
N ALA A 336 -4.99 27.66 -26.24
CA ALA A 336 -6.31 27.57 -25.60
C ALA A 336 -6.41 26.34 -24.66
N LYS A 337 -6.02 25.15 -25.14
CA LYS A 337 -6.00 23.92 -24.32
C LYS A 337 -5.06 24.04 -23.12
N GLN A 338 -3.88 24.63 -23.30
CA GLN A 338 -2.94 24.85 -22.20
C GLN A 338 -3.48 25.83 -21.17
N ARG A 339 -4.19 26.88 -21.61
CA ARG A 339 -4.82 27.87 -20.72
C ARG A 339 -5.94 27.26 -19.91
N ASP A 340 -6.77 26.42 -20.52
CA ASP A 340 -7.84 25.70 -19.82
C ASP A 340 -7.25 24.72 -18.79
N ALA A 341 -6.23 23.95 -19.17
CA ALA A 341 -5.52 23.05 -18.26
C ALA A 341 -4.84 23.79 -17.08
N LEU A 342 -4.27 24.97 -17.33
CA LEU A 342 -3.72 25.83 -16.28
C LEU A 342 -4.81 26.34 -15.34
N THR A 343 -5.97 26.71 -15.88
CA THR A 343 -7.11 27.19 -15.10
C THR A 343 -7.67 26.07 -14.22
N GLU A 344 -7.84 24.86 -14.75
CA GLU A 344 -8.26 23.68 -13.98
C GLU A 344 -7.25 23.32 -12.88
N ARG A 345 -5.95 23.27 -13.21
CA ARG A 345 -4.90 23.05 -12.20
C ARG A 345 -4.89 24.14 -11.12
N GLY A 346 -5.11 25.39 -11.50
CA GLY A 346 -5.22 26.51 -10.56
C GLY A 346 -6.43 26.40 -9.63
N ASN A 347 -7.57 25.92 -10.14
CA ASN A 347 -8.76 25.66 -9.33
C ASN A 347 -8.52 24.51 -8.36
N ASN A 348 -7.95 23.40 -8.83
CA ASN A 348 -7.60 22.25 -7.98
C ASN A 348 -6.62 22.65 -6.87
N ALA A 349 -5.60 23.45 -7.18
CA ALA A 349 -4.65 23.95 -6.19
C ALA A 349 -5.35 24.79 -5.10
N ARG A 350 -6.28 25.67 -5.48
CA ARG A 350 -7.07 26.47 -4.53
C ARG A 350 -8.01 25.61 -3.66
N GLU A 351 -8.54 24.53 -4.21
CA GLU A 351 -9.37 23.58 -3.44
C GLU A 351 -8.53 22.79 -2.44
N VAL A 352 -7.36 22.31 -2.85
CA VAL A 352 -6.40 21.64 -1.97
C VAL A 352 -5.95 22.59 -0.86
N GLU A 353 -5.64 23.85 -1.17
CA GLU A 353 -5.25 24.85 -0.17
C GLU A 353 -6.39 25.16 0.82
N ARG A 354 -7.65 25.21 0.35
CA ARG A 354 -8.82 25.31 1.23
C ARG A 354 -8.98 24.10 2.14
N ALA A 355 -8.80 22.89 1.61
CA ALA A 355 -8.86 21.65 2.37
C ALA A 355 -7.74 21.57 3.41
N GLU A 356 -6.52 21.94 3.04
CA GLU A 356 -5.36 22.03 3.94
C GLU A 356 -5.62 23.03 5.07
N GLY A 357 -6.16 24.22 4.75
CA GLY A 357 -6.54 25.21 5.74
C GLY A 357 -7.60 24.70 6.72
N LEU A 358 -8.59 23.94 6.23
CA LEU A 358 -9.61 23.32 7.08
C LEU A 358 -8.98 22.26 8.01
N LEU A 359 -8.14 21.37 7.48
CA LEU A 359 -7.45 20.33 8.23
C LEU A 359 -6.50 20.91 9.28
N LYS A 360 -5.74 21.97 8.94
CA LYS A 360 -4.90 22.69 9.90
C LYS A 360 -5.71 23.26 11.08
N ARG A 361 -6.89 23.82 10.82
CA ARG A 361 -7.79 24.30 11.89
C ARG A 361 -8.33 23.15 12.74
N GLN A 362 -8.70 22.03 12.14
CA GLN A 362 -9.14 20.84 12.88
C GLN A 362 -8.01 20.29 13.74
N LEU A 363 -6.81 20.18 13.20
CA LEU A 363 -5.61 19.75 13.91
C LEU A 363 -5.28 20.69 15.08
N GLY A 364 -5.41 22.01 14.88
CA GLY A 364 -5.30 22.99 15.97
C GLY A 364 -6.30 22.74 17.10
N LYS A 365 -7.57 22.48 16.79
CA LYS A 365 -8.60 22.15 17.80
C LYS A 365 -8.28 20.86 18.55
N TRP A 366 -7.79 19.83 17.86
CA TRP A 366 -7.39 18.57 18.49
C TRP A 366 -6.15 18.73 19.38
N ASN A 367 -5.18 19.53 18.95
CA ASN A 367 -4.01 19.86 19.75
C ASN A 367 -4.40 20.62 21.02
N GLU A 368 -5.24 21.66 20.92
CA GLU A 368 -5.75 22.37 22.10
C GLU A 368 -6.51 21.44 23.06
N ARG A 369 -7.33 20.53 22.54
CA ARG A 369 -8.05 19.54 23.35
C ARG A 369 -7.08 18.58 24.05
N THR A 370 -6.05 18.14 23.32
CA THR A 370 -5.02 17.24 23.86
C THR A 370 -4.21 17.93 24.95
N GLU A 371 -3.85 19.19 24.74
CA GLU A 371 -3.09 19.97 25.72
C GLU A 371 -3.91 20.22 26.98
N ARG A 372 -5.20 20.58 26.86
CA ARG A 372 -6.10 20.68 28.02
C ARG A 372 -6.23 19.37 28.79
N LEU A 373 -6.29 18.23 28.10
CA LEU A 373 -6.34 16.92 28.75
C LEU A 373 -5.03 16.60 29.47
N ARG A 374 -3.88 16.95 28.88
CA ARG A 374 -2.56 16.82 29.52
C ARG A 374 -2.44 17.70 30.75
N GLU A 375 -2.85 18.96 30.67
CA GLU A 375 -2.88 19.88 31.81
C GLU A 375 -3.78 19.36 32.93
N GLN A 376 -4.99 18.88 32.61
CA GLN A 376 -5.88 18.27 33.60
C GLN A 376 -5.30 17.00 34.23
N SER A 377 -4.64 16.16 33.43
CA SER A 377 -3.96 14.96 33.94
C SER A 377 -2.82 15.34 34.88
N ASN A 378 -2.01 16.34 34.51
CA ASN A 378 -0.91 16.83 35.33
C ASN A 378 -1.42 17.47 36.63
N GLN A 379 -2.49 18.26 36.58
CA GLN A 379 -3.13 18.82 37.77
C GLN A 379 -3.64 17.72 38.71
N LYS A 380 -4.35 16.71 38.18
CA LYS A 380 -4.80 15.57 39.00
C LYS A 380 -3.64 14.77 39.59
N ALA A 381 -2.56 14.58 38.84
CA ALA A 381 -1.36 13.92 39.35
C ALA A 381 -0.68 14.72 40.47
N GLN A 382 -0.62 16.05 40.33
CA GLN A 382 -0.10 16.95 41.35
C GLN A 382 -0.97 16.94 42.62
N GLU A 383 -2.28 17.05 42.49
CA GLU A 383 -3.23 16.95 43.61
C GLU A 383 -3.14 15.58 44.32
N ALA A 384 -3.01 14.50 43.56
CA ALA A 384 -2.83 13.16 44.13
C ALA A 384 -1.50 13.05 44.90
N LYS A 385 -0.43 13.66 44.39
CA LYS A 385 0.87 13.72 45.05
C LYS A 385 0.81 14.53 46.35
N GLU A 386 0.18 15.69 46.33
CA GLU A 386 -0.02 16.52 47.53
C GLU A 386 -0.83 15.78 48.60
N LYS A 387 -1.93 15.12 48.21
CA LYS A 387 -2.70 14.27 49.13
C LYS A 387 -1.88 13.10 49.69
N MET A 388 -1.03 12.48 48.88
CA MET A 388 -0.13 11.42 49.35
C MET A 388 0.89 11.94 50.35
N ASP A 389 1.45 13.13 50.12
CA ASP A 389 2.41 13.76 51.04
C ASP A 389 1.72 14.20 52.35
N GLU A 390 0.50 14.74 52.29
CA GLU A 390 -0.33 15.03 53.45
C GLU A 390 -0.64 13.78 54.27
N LEU A 391 -1.08 12.69 53.61
CA LEU A 391 -1.32 11.41 54.27
C LEU A 391 -0.05 10.86 54.91
N ARG A 392 1.10 10.92 54.23
CA ARG A 392 2.39 10.50 54.80
C ARG A 392 2.75 11.32 56.04
N ALA A 393 2.52 12.63 56.01
CA ALA A 393 2.75 13.50 57.17
C ALA A 393 1.81 13.16 58.33
N GLN A 394 0.53 12.88 58.06
CA GLN A 394 -0.42 12.42 59.07
C GLN A 394 -0.03 11.05 59.65
N TYR A 395 0.34 10.08 58.81
CA TYR A 395 0.84 8.77 59.26
C TYR A 395 2.07 8.91 60.15
N LYS A 396 3.01 9.80 59.79
CA LYS A 396 4.20 10.07 60.60
C LYS A 396 3.84 10.63 61.97
N LYS A 397 2.96 11.65 62.02
CA LYS A 397 2.44 12.20 63.29
C LYS A 397 1.74 11.14 64.14
N LEU A 398 0.88 10.32 63.53
CA LEU A 398 0.18 9.25 64.24
C LEU A 398 1.17 8.23 64.81
N THR A 399 2.21 7.89 64.06
CA THR A 399 3.26 6.96 64.50
C THR A 399 4.07 7.54 65.66
N GLU A 400 4.40 8.82 65.59
CA GLU A 400 5.06 9.55 66.69
C GLU A 400 4.18 9.59 67.95
N GLU A 401 2.89 9.92 67.81
CA GLU A 401 1.93 9.89 68.92
C GLU A 401 1.76 8.48 69.51
N HIS A 402 1.72 7.44 68.67
CA HIS A 402 1.66 6.05 69.14
C HIS A 402 2.94 5.65 69.88
N ALA A 403 4.11 6.10 69.41
CA ALA A 403 5.38 5.85 70.08
C ALA A 403 5.46 6.58 71.44
N GLU A 404 4.99 7.83 71.52
CA GLU A 404 4.90 8.59 72.77
C GLU A 404 3.93 7.96 73.76
N LYS A 405 2.71 7.61 73.31
CA LYS A 405 1.74 6.87 74.12
C LYS A 405 2.30 5.52 74.58
N GLY A 406 3.05 4.82 73.73
CA GLY A 406 3.76 3.59 74.08
C GLY A 406 4.75 3.82 75.22
N LYS A 407 5.60 4.85 75.13
CA LYS A 407 6.53 5.24 76.20
C LYS A 407 5.79 5.61 77.50
N GLU A 408 4.69 6.33 77.41
CA GLU A 408 3.87 6.65 78.59
C GLU A 408 3.29 5.40 79.26
N ILE A 409 2.80 4.45 78.46
CA ILE A 409 2.29 3.17 78.95
C ILE A 409 3.41 2.39 79.64
N ASP A 410 4.61 2.35 79.06
CA ASP A 410 5.77 1.68 79.66
C ASP A 410 6.17 2.35 80.98
N ILE A 411 6.20 3.68 81.06
CA ILE A 411 6.47 4.41 82.30
C ILE A 411 5.41 4.09 83.36
N ARG A 412 4.12 4.07 82.97
CA ARG A 412 3.04 3.69 83.88
C ARG A 412 3.17 2.24 84.34
N ARG A 413 3.54 1.31 83.45
CA ARG A 413 3.81 -0.09 83.79
C ARG A 413 4.93 -0.21 84.82
N VAL A 414 6.06 0.46 84.59
CA VAL A 414 7.19 0.47 85.55
C VAL A 414 6.76 1.07 86.90
N ARG A 415 5.95 2.13 86.92
CA ARG A 415 5.40 2.68 88.17
C ARG A 415 4.50 1.69 88.89
N ILE A 416 3.62 1.01 88.15
CA ILE A 416 2.74 -0.04 88.70
C ILE A 416 3.58 -1.15 89.32
N GLU A 417 4.57 -1.67 88.59
CA GLU A 417 5.50 -2.71 89.08
C GLU A 417 6.27 -2.24 90.33
N GLN A 418 6.74 -1.00 90.37
CA GLN A 418 7.39 -0.43 91.57
C GLN A 418 6.43 -0.33 92.76
N THR A 419 5.18 0.07 92.53
CA THR A 419 4.17 0.14 93.59
C THR A 419 3.74 -1.25 94.07
N GLU A 420 3.61 -2.23 93.17
CA GLU A 420 3.34 -3.63 93.51
C GLU A 420 4.48 -4.22 94.34
N LYS A 421 5.74 -3.95 93.98
CA LYS A 421 6.90 -4.36 94.78
C LYS A 421 6.88 -3.73 96.16
N LYS A 422 6.64 -2.42 96.28
CA LYS A 422 6.51 -1.75 97.59
C LYS A 422 5.37 -2.33 98.42
N MET A 423 4.26 -2.72 97.79
CA MET A 423 3.13 -3.34 98.47
C MET A 423 3.49 -4.74 98.98
N LEU A 424 4.26 -5.52 98.21
CA LEU A 424 4.82 -6.80 98.65
C LEU A 424 5.79 -6.62 99.81
N ASP A 425 6.74 -5.69 99.71
CA ASP A 425 7.72 -5.41 100.77
C ASP A 425 7.02 -4.95 102.07
N LEU A 426 5.99 -4.11 101.96
CA LEU A 426 5.16 -3.68 103.10
C LEU A 426 4.38 -4.86 103.71
N LYS A 427 3.84 -5.74 102.86
CA LYS A 427 3.12 -6.93 103.32
C LYS A 427 4.05 -7.88 104.08
N GLU A 428 5.25 -8.10 103.56
CA GLU A 428 6.30 -8.91 104.21
C GLU A 428 6.74 -8.27 105.53
N ASN A 429 6.90 -6.94 105.59
CA ASN A 429 7.21 -6.23 106.83
C ASN A 429 6.08 -6.36 107.87
N ILE A 430 4.81 -6.23 107.47
CA ILE A 430 3.67 -6.43 108.37
C ILE A 430 3.62 -7.88 108.86
N GLU A 431 3.84 -8.86 107.98
CA GLU A 431 3.91 -10.28 108.35
C GLU A 431 5.05 -10.52 109.36
N ASN A 432 6.22 -9.91 109.15
CA ASN A 432 7.35 -9.96 110.08
C ASN A 432 7.04 -9.28 111.43
N GLU A 433 6.39 -8.12 111.44
CA GLU A 433 5.97 -7.43 112.67
C GLU A 433 4.91 -8.24 113.43
N VAL A 434 3.96 -8.86 112.73
CA VAL A 434 2.97 -9.77 113.32
C VAL A 434 3.64 -11.01 113.92
N HIS A 435 4.62 -11.59 113.22
CA HIS A 435 5.42 -12.70 113.74
C HIS A 435 6.24 -12.28 114.97
N ALA A 436 6.89 -11.12 114.94
CA ALA A 436 7.64 -10.60 116.08
C ALA A 436 6.73 -10.32 117.29
N ALA A 437 5.55 -9.74 117.07
CA ALA A 437 4.57 -9.52 118.12
C ALA A 437 4.00 -10.83 118.68
N GLN A 438 3.79 -11.85 117.84
CA GLN A 438 3.42 -13.20 118.28
C GLN A 438 4.53 -13.85 119.11
N ASP A 439 5.79 -13.71 118.71
CA ASP A 439 6.94 -14.22 119.46
C ASP A 439 7.10 -13.52 120.81
N GLU A 440 6.93 -12.20 120.88
CA GLU A 440 6.93 -11.46 122.15
C GLU A 440 5.74 -11.85 123.04
N TYR A 441 4.56 -12.05 122.45
CA TYR A 441 3.40 -12.57 123.17
C TYR A 441 3.66 -13.96 123.75
N GLN A 442 4.27 -14.87 122.99
CA GLN A 442 4.66 -16.20 123.47
C GLN A 442 5.72 -16.13 124.57
N LYS A 443 6.69 -15.21 124.48
CA LYS A 443 7.69 -14.97 125.54
C LYS A 443 7.04 -14.47 126.83
N LEU A 444 6.10 -13.52 126.73
CA LEU A 444 5.32 -13.04 127.87
C LEU A 444 4.45 -14.15 128.48
N GLU A 445 3.80 -14.96 127.65
CA GLU A 445 3.02 -16.11 128.10
C GLU A 445 3.91 -17.14 128.82
N ALA A 446 5.12 -17.39 128.31
CA ALA A 446 6.11 -18.23 128.96
C ALA A 446 6.61 -17.63 130.28
N HIS A 447 6.82 -16.30 130.34
CA HIS A 447 7.19 -15.58 131.56
C HIS A 447 6.10 -15.63 132.62
N VAL A 448 4.83 -15.52 132.23
CA VAL A 448 3.67 -15.66 133.13
C VAL A 448 3.57 -17.10 133.62
N LYS A 449 3.75 -18.10 132.75
CA LYS A 449 3.78 -19.52 133.17
C LYS A 449 4.94 -19.83 134.11
N LEU A 450 6.13 -19.27 133.88
CA LEU A 450 7.28 -19.35 134.78
C LEU A 450 7.01 -18.70 136.13
N TYR A 451 6.40 -17.51 136.15
CA TYR A 451 6.01 -16.84 137.39
C TYR A 451 4.96 -17.64 138.18
N ILE A 452 4.00 -18.26 137.49
CA ILE A 452 3.02 -19.15 138.12
C ILE A 452 3.71 -20.40 138.70
N THR A 453 4.67 -21.00 137.98
CA THR A 453 5.41 -22.17 138.48
C THR A 453 6.37 -21.84 139.62
N GLU A 454 7.00 -20.65 139.62
CA GLU A 454 7.82 -20.16 140.75
C GLU A 454 6.98 -19.82 141.98
N MET A 455 5.74 -19.33 141.78
CA MET A 455 4.76 -19.13 142.86
C MET A 455 4.26 -20.46 143.43
N GLU A 456 4.03 -21.48 142.60
CA GLU A 456 3.64 -22.82 143.05
C GLU A 456 4.76 -23.55 143.80
N GLN A 457 6.04 -23.31 143.45
CA GLN A 457 7.19 -23.89 144.17
C GLN A 457 7.49 -23.23 145.52
N ASN A 458 7.05 -21.99 145.76
CA ASN A 458 7.21 -21.31 147.05
C ASN A 458 6.08 -21.58 148.06
N ILE A 459 5.14 -22.48 147.73
CA ILE A 459 4.00 -22.89 148.59
C ILE A 459 4.17 -24.34 149.13
N SER A 460 5.32 -24.98 148.90
CA SER A 460 5.75 -26.22 149.59
C SER A 460 7.02 -25.98 150.39
#